data_AF-A0A2P4PFQ7-F1
#
_entry.id   AF-A0A2P4PFQ7-F1
#
_cell.length_a   1.000
_cell.length_b   1.000
_cell.length_c   1.000
_cell.angle_alpha   90.00
_cell.angle_beta   90.00
_cell.angle_gamma   90.00
#
_symmetry.space_group_name_H-M   'P 1'
#
loop_
_entity.id
_entity.type
_entity.pdbx_description
1 polymer ?
#
loop_
_entity_poly.entity_id
_entity_poly.type
_entity_poly.pdbx_seq_one_letter_code
_entity_poly.pdbx_strand_id
1 'polypeptide(L)'
;MCINIWKHFKKFTEKRGGNVVDLGIGIIIGSAFTAIVQSFVKDILTPPLGLVLHGTNLENYFIVIRPGRNESAVYATPEEAQADGAVTENVGSFLNTVINFFMNFESSKKKDETDPCPWCQELVPKDAVKCKYCTSIINEKIPSQYKRDGTGTLIDLDQ
;
A
#
# COMPACT_ATOMS: atom_id res chain seq x y z
N MET A 1 -27.98 25.25 2.77
CA MET A 1 -26.57 25.11 2.32
C MET A 1 -26.21 23.67 1.94
N CYS A 2 -26.73 22.63 2.60
CA CYS A 2 -26.35 21.22 2.37
C CYS A 2 -26.85 20.60 1.05
N ILE A 3 -27.95 21.10 0.45
CA ILE A 3 -28.53 20.51 -0.79
C ILE A 3 -27.60 20.70 -2.01
N ASN A 4 -26.76 21.73 -2.01
CA ASN A 4 -25.86 21.99 -3.13
C ASN A 4 -24.66 21.03 -3.13
N ILE A 5 -24.17 20.63 -1.95
CA ILE A 5 -23.02 19.73 -1.80
C ILE A 5 -23.30 18.35 -2.39
N TRP A 6 -24.49 17.79 -2.18
CA TRP A 6 -24.85 16.48 -2.73
C TRP A 6 -24.89 16.48 -4.27
N LYS A 7 -25.42 17.56 -4.86
CA LYS A 7 -25.44 17.74 -6.33
C LYS A 7 -24.03 17.93 -6.91
N HIS A 8 -23.17 18.66 -6.21
CA HIS A 8 -21.76 18.83 -6.60
C HIS A 8 -20.95 17.54 -6.45
N PHE A 9 -21.20 16.76 -5.39
CA PHE A 9 -20.58 15.47 -5.19
C PHE A 9 -20.99 14.48 -6.29
N LYS A 10 -22.29 14.37 -6.59
CA LYS A 10 -22.77 13.52 -7.69
C LYS A 10 -22.14 13.92 -9.04
N LYS A 11 -22.10 15.22 -9.36
CA LYS A 11 -21.41 15.72 -10.55
C LYS A 11 -19.90 15.47 -10.55
N PHE A 12 -19.25 15.46 -9.40
CA PHE A 12 -17.82 15.17 -9.25
C PHE A 12 -17.53 13.68 -9.49
N THR A 13 -18.34 12.80 -8.89
CA THR A 13 -18.23 11.35 -9.09
C THR A 13 -18.59 10.96 -10.52
N GLU A 14 -19.55 11.61 -11.19
CA GLU A 14 -19.84 11.32 -12.61
C GLU A 14 -18.72 11.80 -13.55
N LYS A 15 -18.06 12.94 -13.25
CA LYS A 15 -16.96 13.47 -14.07
C LYS A 15 -15.62 12.76 -13.88
N ARG A 16 -15.41 12.06 -12.76
CA ARG A 16 -14.14 11.35 -12.42
C ARG A 16 -14.34 9.89 -11.97
N GLY A 17 -15.52 9.31 -12.21
CA GLY A 17 -16.05 8.14 -11.51
C GLY A 17 -15.38 6.81 -11.74
N GLY A 18 -14.58 6.67 -12.80
CA GLY A 18 -13.87 5.42 -13.08
C GLY A 18 -12.71 5.15 -12.12
N ASN A 19 -11.97 6.17 -11.69
CA ASN A 19 -10.70 5.95 -10.95
C ASN A 19 -10.90 5.92 -9.42
N VAL A 20 -11.85 6.69 -8.88
CA VAL A 20 -11.96 6.87 -7.42
C VAL A 20 -12.69 5.72 -6.71
N VAL A 21 -13.67 5.11 -7.36
CA VAL A 21 -14.48 4.03 -6.76
C VAL A 21 -13.66 2.75 -6.69
N ASP A 22 -12.97 2.38 -7.77
CA ASP A 22 -12.09 1.21 -7.81
C ASP A 22 -10.89 1.34 -6.86
N LEU A 23 -10.32 2.55 -6.74
CA LEU A 23 -9.29 2.85 -5.74
C LEU A 23 -9.82 2.68 -4.31
N GLY A 24 -11.04 3.17 -4.04
CA GLY A 24 -11.68 3.05 -2.73
C GLY A 24 -11.94 1.59 -2.34
N ILE A 25 -12.41 0.77 -3.28
CA ILE A 25 -12.63 -0.66 -3.08
C ILE A 25 -11.30 -1.38 -2.80
N GLY A 26 -10.23 -1.02 -3.52
CA GLY A 26 -8.88 -1.57 -3.29
C GLY A 26 -8.37 -1.33 -1.87
N ILE A 27 -8.61 -0.14 -1.30
CA ILE A 27 -8.21 0.18 0.09
C ILE A 27 -9.01 -0.63 1.11
N ILE A 28 -10.32 -0.78 0.91
CA ILE A 28 -11.21 -1.52 1.83
C ILE A 28 -10.83 -3.01 1.86
N ILE A 29 -10.58 -3.60 0.70
CA ILE A 29 -10.16 -5.01 0.60
C ILE A 29 -8.75 -5.18 1.20
N GLY A 30 -7.84 -4.23 0.93
CA GLY A 30 -6.48 -4.24 1.48
C GLY A 30 -6.44 -4.18 3.01
N SER A 31 -7.28 -3.33 3.63
CA SER A 31 -7.33 -3.22 5.10
C SER A 31 -7.96 -4.46 5.75
N ALA A 32 -9.01 -5.01 5.15
CA ALA A 32 -9.63 -6.25 5.64
C ALA A 32 -8.68 -7.46 5.55
N PHE A 33 -7.94 -7.59 4.45
CA PHE A 33 -6.94 -8.66 4.28
C PHE A 33 -5.79 -8.51 5.27
N THR A 34 -5.33 -7.28 5.51
CA THR A 34 -4.29 -7.00 6.51
C THR A 34 -4.73 -7.43 7.91
N ALA A 35 -5.99 -7.16 8.28
CA ALA A 35 -6.53 -7.59 9.57
C ALA A 35 -6.56 -9.13 9.72
N ILE A 36 -6.88 -9.86 8.64
CA ILE A 36 -6.85 -11.34 8.63
C ILE A 36 -5.42 -11.85 8.84
N VAL A 37 -4.45 -11.28 8.13
CA VAL A 37 -3.03 -11.65 8.29
C VAL A 37 -2.55 -11.34 9.71
N GLN A 38 -2.93 -10.19 10.28
CA GLN A 38 -2.59 -9.84 11.66
C GLN A 38 -3.16 -10.83 12.68
N SER A 39 -4.43 -11.22 12.55
CA SER A 39 -5.03 -12.26 13.40
C SER A 39 -4.34 -13.60 13.21
N PHE A 40 -3.98 -13.99 11.97
CA PHE A 40 -3.25 -15.22 11.73
C PHE A 40 -1.87 -15.23 12.42
N VAL A 41 -1.12 -14.14 12.31
CA VAL A 41 0.19 -14.01 12.96
C VAL A 41 0.04 -14.02 14.49
N LYS A 42 -0.92 -13.26 15.03
CA LYS A 42 -1.15 -13.15 16.47
C LYS A 42 -1.66 -14.46 17.08
N ASP A 43 -2.65 -15.08 16.45
CA ASP A 43 -3.39 -16.18 17.06
C ASP A 43 -2.80 -17.56 16.72
N ILE A 44 -2.09 -17.70 15.59
CA ILE A 44 -1.54 -18.99 15.13
C ILE A 44 -0.02 -19.05 15.18
N LEU A 45 0.70 -17.99 14.78
CA LEU A 45 2.17 -18.03 14.76
C LEU A 45 2.80 -17.66 16.11
N THR A 46 2.20 -16.72 16.83
CA THR A 46 2.76 -16.22 18.10
C THR A 46 2.75 -17.28 19.21
N PRO A 47 1.72 -18.13 19.39
CA PRO A 47 1.74 -19.14 20.47
C PRO A 47 2.83 -20.21 20.31
N PRO A 48 3.06 -20.83 19.13
CA PRO A 48 4.18 -21.73 18.91
C PRO A 48 5.55 -21.07 19.09
N LEU A 49 5.71 -19.82 18.62
CA LEU A 49 6.95 -19.06 18.81
C LEU A 49 7.19 -18.72 20.29
N GLY A 50 6.13 -18.38 21.03
CA GLY A 50 6.18 -18.15 22.47
C GLY A 50 6.56 -19.42 23.23
N LEU A 51 6.07 -20.59 22.82
CA LEU A 51 6.45 -21.87 23.42
C LEU A 51 7.93 -22.20 23.23
N VAL A 52 8.50 -21.92 22.05
CA VAL A 52 9.94 -22.13 21.77
C VAL A 52 10.83 -21.16 22.57
N LEU A 53 10.32 -19.96 22.89
CA LEU A 53 11.02 -18.94 23.68
C LEU A 53 10.78 -19.04 25.21
N HIS A 54 10.37 -20.22 25.72
CA HIS A 54 10.03 -20.53 27.13
C HIS A 54 8.59 -20.24 27.61
N GLY A 55 7.60 -20.36 26.73
CA GLY A 55 6.18 -20.42 27.12
C GLY A 55 5.56 -19.11 27.58
N THR A 56 6.22 -17.97 27.31
CA THR A 56 5.65 -16.65 27.57
C THR A 56 5.12 -16.06 26.26
N ASN A 57 3.90 -15.53 26.31
CA ASN A 57 3.39 -14.68 25.23
C ASN A 57 4.35 -13.50 25.08
N LEU A 58 4.82 -13.24 23.86
CA LEU A 58 5.65 -12.07 23.59
C LEU A 58 4.95 -10.81 24.09
N GLU A 59 3.63 -10.70 23.97
CA GLU A 59 2.84 -9.57 24.51
C GLU A 59 3.02 -9.35 26.04
N ASN A 60 3.30 -10.41 26.80
CA ASN A 60 3.52 -10.34 28.26
C ASN A 60 5.01 -10.26 28.64
N TYR A 61 5.93 -10.16 27.67
CA TYR A 61 7.33 -9.92 27.93
C TYR A 61 7.57 -8.41 28.11
N PHE A 62 7.46 -7.97 29.36
CA PHE A 62 7.73 -6.60 29.75
C PHE A 62 8.79 -6.57 30.85
N ILE A 63 9.69 -5.59 30.75
CA ILE A 63 10.69 -5.33 31.79
C ILE A 63 10.21 -4.10 32.55
N VAL A 64 9.98 -4.25 33.85
CA VAL A 64 9.64 -3.14 34.74
C VAL A 64 10.93 -2.39 35.05
N ILE A 65 11.09 -1.18 34.49
CA ILE A 65 12.27 -0.33 34.74
C ILE A 65 12.10 0.45 36.05
N ARG A 66 10.85 0.82 36.39
CA ARG A 66 10.52 1.42 37.67
C ARG A 66 9.29 0.76 38.27
N PRO A 67 9.35 0.25 39.52
CA PRO A 67 8.17 -0.24 40.21
C PRO A 67 7.18 0.91 40.40
N GLY A 68 5.88 0.59 40.35
CA GLY A 68 4.78 1.52 40.56
C GLY A 68 4.57 1.84 42.04
N ARG A 69 3.34 2.15 42.43
CA ARG A 69 3.01 2.47 43.84
C ARG A 69 3.22 1.31 44.81
N ASN A 70 3.16 0.08 44.32
CA ASN A 70 3.45 -1.10 45.10
C ASN A 70 4.92 -1.45 44.83
N GLU A 71 5.78 -1.41 45.84
CA GLU A 71 7.25 -1.67 45.74
C GLU A 71 7.61 -3.10 45.25
N SER A 72 6.65 -3.87 44.75
CA SER A 72 6.84 -5.18 44.12
C SER A 72 6.97 -5.04 42.60
N ALA A 73 8.15 -5.41 42.08
CA ALA A 73 8.48 -5.40 40.66
C ALA A 73 7.90 -6.59 39.87
N VAL A 74 6.87 -7.26 40.39
CA VAL A 74 6.29 -8.48 39.81
C VAL A 74 4.82 -8.25 39.54
N TYR A 75 4.48 -8.11 38.26
CA TYR A 75 3.11 -7.99 37.76
C TYR A 75 2.83 -9.17 36.82
N ALA A 76 1.60 -9.68 36.81
CA ALA A 76 1.23 -10.82 35.97
C ALA A 76 0.96 -10.39 34.51
N THR A 77 0.54 -9.14 34.32
CA THR A 77 0.23 -8.57 33.01
C THR A 77 0.82 -7.16 32.86
N PRO A 78 1.18 -6.74 31.65
CA PRO A 78 1.69 -5.38 31.40
C PRO A 78 0.63 -4.30 31.62
N GLU A 79 -0.65 -4.65 31.50
CA GLU A 79 -1.80 -3.75 31.71
C GLU A 79 -1.95 -3.37 33.19
N GLU A 80 -1.77 -4.32 34.09
CA GLU A 80 -1.76 -4.08 35.55
C GLU A 80 -0.56 -3.23 35.97
N ALA A 81 0.61 -3.47 35.37
CA ALA A 81 1.81 -2.69 35.65
C ALA A 81 1.66 -1.22 35.22
N GLN A 82 1.02 -0.97 34.07
CA GLN A 82 0.75 0.40 33.60
C GLN A 82 -0.33 1.12 34.44
N ALA A 83 -1.35 0.40 34.89
CA ALA A 83 -2.38 0.94 35.78
C ALA A 83 -1.83 1.36 37.15
N ASP A 84 -0.80 0.65 37.63
CA ASP A 84 -0.11 0.96 38.89
C ASP A 84 0.96 2.08 38.74
N GLY A 85 1.12 2.62 37.53
CA GLY A 85 2.06 3.67 37.18
C GLY A 85 3.51 3.19 37.05
N ALA A 86 3.73 1.87 36.94
CA ALA A 86 5.05 1.31 36.68
C ALA A 86 5.45 1.61 35.24
N VAL A 87 6.68 2.09 35.04
CA VAL A 87 7.22 2.34 33.71
C VAL A 87 7.74 1.00 33.19
N THR A 88 6.97 0.38 32.30
CA THR A 88 7.31 -0.89 31.64
C THR A 88 7.77 -0.64 30.21
N GLU A 89 8.92 -1.22 29.85
CA GLU A 89 9.30 -1.35 28.45
C GLU A 89 8.73 -2.67 27.94
N ASN A 90 7.68 -2.58 27.11
CA ASN A 90 7.04 -3.73 26.48
C ASN A 90 7.87 -4.20 25.27
N VAL A 91 9.02 -4.83 25.55
CA VAL A 91 9.92 -5.42 24.54
C VAL A 91 9.16 -6.40 23.64
N GLY A 92 8.15 -7.06 24.19
CA GLY A 92 7.18 -7.90 23.50
C GLY A 92 6.42 -7.28 22.33
N SER A 93 5.77 -6.15 22.58
CA SER A 93 4.97 -5.45 21.54
C SER A 93 5.88 -4.77 20.50
N PHE A 94 7.08 -4.38 20.90
CA PHE A 94 8.11 -3.85 20.01
C PHE A 94 8.58 -4.92 19.01
N LEU A 95 8.93 -6.12 19.47
CA LEU A 95 9.34 -7.22 18.58
C LEU A 95 8.21 -7.62 17.61
N ASN A 96 6.98 -7.67 18.10
CA ASN A 96 5.82 -7.96 17.24
C ASN A 96 5.65 -6.88 16.15
N THR A 97 5.84 -5.61 16.50
CA THR A 97 5.77 -4.50 15.55
C THR A 97 6.90 -4.57 14.51
N VAL A 98 8.13 -4.93 14.93
CA VAL A 98 9.26 -5.10 14.02
C VAL A 98 9.04 -6.27 13.06
N ILE A 99 8.56 -7.41 13.56
CA ILE A 99 8.23 -8.59 12.74
C ILE A 99 7.12 -8.24 11.72
N ASN A 100 6.07 -7.56 12.16
CA ASN A 100 5.00 -7.09 11.27
C ASN A 100 5.50 -6.06 10.26
N PHE A 101 6.45 -5.19 10.63
CA PHE A 101 7.03 -4.21 9.72
C PHE A 101 7.82 -4.89 8.60
N PHE A 102 8.63 -5.89 8.91
CA PHE A 102 9.41 -6.63 7.92
C PHE A 102 8.54 -7.51 7.01
N MET A 103 7.48 -8.15 7.54
CA MET A 103 6.55 -8.90 6.69
C MET A 103 5.76 -8.03 5.70
N ASN A 104 5.42 -6.80 6.08
CA ASN A 104 4.64 -5.89 5.23
C ASN A 104 5.50 -5.04 4.26
N PHE A 105 6.83 -5.09 4.36
CA PHE A 105 7.75 -4.27 3.57
C PHE A 105 7.86 -4.73 2.09
N GLU A 106 7.46 -5.96 1.77
CA GLU A 106 7.63 -6.54 0.43
C GLU A 106 6.65 -6.02 -0.65
N SER A 107 5.71 -5.15 -0.29
CA SER A 107 4.75 -4.63 -1.26
C SER A 107 5.27 -3.37 -1.96
N SER A 108 6.20 -3.53 -2.91
CA SER A 108 6.61 -2.45 -3.81
C SER A 108 6.66 -2.88 -5.29
N LYS A 109 5.57 -2.51 -5.98
CA LYS A 109 5.42 -2.06 -7.38
C LYS A 109 5.53 -3.10 -8.50
N LYS A 110 4.36 -3.55 -8.98
CA LYS A 110 4.18 -3.78 -10.43
C LYS A 110 4.04 -2.42 -11.11
N LYS A 111 4.97 -2.11 -12.01
CA LYS A 111 4.92 -0.93 -12.88
C LYS A 111 3.97 -1.29 -14.01
N ASP A 112 2.82 -0.63 -14.11
CA ASP A 112 1.96 -0.77 -15.29
C ASP A 112 2.74 -0.25 -16.50
N GLU A 113 3.08 -1.18 -17.38
CA GLU A 113 3.95 -0.99 -18.53
C GLU A 113 3.14 -0.38 -19.68
N THR A 114 3.05 0.95 -19.69
CA THR A 114 2.57 1.74 -20.83
C THR A 114 3.73 2.49 -21.47
N ASP A 115 3.94 2.27 -22.77
CA ASP A 115 4.99 2.92 -23.55
C ASP A 115 4.37 3.94 -24.51
N PRO A 116 5.06 5.06 -24.80
CA PRO A 116 4.55 6.05 -25.75
C PRO A 116 4.61 5.52 -27.18
N CYS A 117 3.53 5.72 -27.94
CA CYS A 117 3.47 5.38 -29.35
C CYS A 117 4.55 6.14 -30.15
N PRO A 118 5.34 5.46 -31.01
CA PRO A 118 6.36 6.10 -31.84
C PRO A 118 5.80 7.19 -32.76
N TRP A 119 4.55 7.08 -33.19
CA TRP A 119 3.95 7.97 -34.18
C TRP A 119 3.35 9.22 -33.53
N CYS A 120 2.39 9.05 -32.62
CA CYS A 120 1.62 10.14 -32.03
C CYS A 120 1.96 10.46 -30.56
N GLN A 121 2.93 9.77 -29.95
CA GLN A 121 3.35 9.92 -28.56
C GLN A 121 2.27 9.66 -27.49
N GLU A 122 1.12 9.11 -27.88
CA GLU A 122 0.07 8.70 -26.94
C GLU A 122 0.52 7.47 -26.13
N LEU A 123 0.09 7.37 -24.87
CA LEU A 123 0.40 6.21 -24.01
C LEU A 123 -0.43 5.01 -24.46
N VAL A 124 0.26 3.92 -24.84
CA VAL A 124 -0.38 2.68 -25.30
C VAL A 124 0.16 1.50 -24.48
N PRO A 125 -0.67 0.49 -24.14
CA PRO A 125 -0.17 -0.74 -23.54
C PRO A 125 0.86 -1.43 -24.46
N LYS A 126 1.89 -2.05 -23.87
CA LYS A 126 2.97 -2.75 -24.61
C LYS A 126 2.46 -3.83 -25.58
N ASP A 127 1.32 -4.45 -25.28
CA ASP A 127 0.74 -5.52 -26.10
C ASP A 127 -0.09 -5.01 -27.29
N ALA A 128 -0.19 -3.68 -27.49
CA ALA A 128 -0.95 -3.14 -28.59
C ALA A 128 -0.21 -3.25 -29.93
N VAL A 129 -0.83 -3.95 -30.88
CA VAL A 129 -0.35 -4.04 -32.27
C VAL A 129 -0.59 -2.72 -33.03
N LYS A 130 -1.66 -2.00 -32.69
CA LYS A 130 -2.11 -0.78 -33.38
C LYS A 130 -2.48 0.30 -32.37
N CYS A 131 -2.06 1.54 -32.64
CA CYS A 131 -2.44 2.67 -31.79
C CYS A 131 -3.92 3.03 -31.98
N LYS A 132 -4.66 3.24 -30.88
CA LYS A 132 -6.08 3.67 -30.92
C LYS A 132 -6.26 5.09 -31.48
N TYR A 133 -5.28 5.95 -31.28
CA TYR A 133 -5.37 7.37 -31.65
C TYR A 133 -4.98 7.61 -33.11
N CYS A 134 -3.78 7.21 -33.51
CA CYS A 134 -3.27 7.45 -34.87
C CYS A 134 -3.43 6.26 -35.80
N THR A 135 -3.93 5.11 -35.34
CA THR A 135 -4.13 3.90 -36.17
C THR A 135 -2.87 3.37 -36.86
N SER A 136 -1.68 3.83 -36.48
CA SER A 136 -0.43 3.27 -36.99
C SER A 136 -0.04 1.99 -36.26
N ILE A 137 0.80 1.20 -36.91
CA ILE A 137 1.39 -0.02 -36.35
C ILE A 137 2.56 0.41 -35.46
N ILE A 138 2.53 0.00 -34.19
CA ILE A 138 3.47 0.48 -33.17
C ILE A 138 4.87 -0.15 -33.34
N ASN A 139 4.93 -1.34 -33.94
CA ASN A 139 6.17 -2.11 -34.12
C ASN A 139 6.92 -1.77 -35.42
N GLU A 140 6.43 -0.79 -36.18
CA GLU A 140 7.02 -0.37 -37.44
C GLU A 140 7.94 0.84 -37.23
N LYS A 141 9.16 0.80 -37.80
CA LYS A 141 10.10 1.91 -37.71
C LYS A 141 9.57 3.09 -38.52
N ILE A 142 9.75 4.30 -37.98
CA ILE A 142 9.42 5.54 -38.70
C ILE A 142 10.32 5.62 -39.95
N PRO A 143 9.73 5.73 -41.15
CA PRO A 143 10.49 5.91 -42.38
C PRO A 143 11.33 7.21 -42.36
N SER A 144 12.48 7.23 -43.03
CA SER A 144 13.43 8.35 -42.97
C SER A 144 12.91 9.68 -43.54
N GLN A 145 11.85 9.63 -44.35
CA GLN A 145 11.20 10.82 -44.89
C GLN A 145 10.38 11.60 -43.85
N TYR A 146 10.13 11.04 -42.67
CA TYR A 146 9.35 11.71 -41.61
C TYR A 146 10.24 12.18 -40.46
N LYS A 147 10.08 13.44 -40.05
CA LYS A 147 10.76 14.01 -38.87
C LYS A 147 9.73 14.57 -37.88
N ARG A 148 10.01 14.52 -36.57
CA ARG A 148 9.20 15.26 -35.59
C ARG A 148 9.51 16.74 -35.66
N ASP A 149 8.46 17.55 -35.69
CA ASP A 149 8.55 18.99 -35.44
C ASP A 149 8.70 19.28 -33.92
N GLY A 150 8.83 20.56 -33.57
CA GLY A 150 8.90 21.01 -32.18
C GLY A 150 7.60 20.81 -31.37
N THR A 151 6.52 20.39 -32.03
CA THR A 151 5.20 20.10 -31.45
C THR A 151 4.91 18.60 -31.28
N GLY A 152 5.82 17.71 -31.72
CA GLY A 152 5.72 16.25 -31.58
C GLY A 152 5.00 15.55 -32.73
N THR A 153 4.53 16.29 -33.74
CA THR A 153 3.88 15.79 -34.95
C THR A 153 4.92 15.40 -36.01
N LEU A 154 4.61 14.36 -36.79
CA LEU A 154 5.45 13.93 -37.91
C LEU A 154 5.18 14.82 -39.12
N ILE A 155 6.21 15.52 -39.58
CA ILE A 155 6.23 16.27 -40.84
C ILE A 155 6.93 15.44 -41.91
N ASP A 156 6.37 15.45 -43.12
CA ASP A 156 6.99 14.90 -44.31
C ASP A 156 8.07 15.87 -44.78
N LEU A 157 9.30 15.39 -44.99
CA LEU A 157 10.43 16.20 -45.44
C LEU A 157 10.45 16.42 -46.96
N ASP A 158 9.66 15.63 -47.70
CA ASP A 158 9.60 15.67 -49.17
C ASP A 158 8.45 16.55 -49.69
N GLN A 159 7.68 17.21 -48.80
CA GLN A 159 6.62 18.19 -49.11
C GLN A 159 7.04 19.63 -48.79
#